data_AF-A0A969CZI5-F1
#
_entry.id   AF-A0A969CZI5-F1
#
_cell.length_a   1.000
_cell.length_b   1.000
_cell.length_c   1.000
_cell.angle_alpha   90.00
_cell.angle_beta   90.00
_cell.angle_gamma   90.00
#
_symmetry.space_group_name_H-M   'P 1'
#
loop_
_entity.id
_entity.type
_entity.pdbx_description
1 polymer ?
#
loop_
_entity_poly.entity_id
_entity_poly.type
_entity_poly.pdbx_seq_one_letter_code
_entity_poly.pdbx_strand_id
1 'polypeptide(L)'
;MTEQEWNDFLFHDEFSIIHIIRKNKLRTIASLDIAFKTKQWSADKKSEILRNNKNTILDTSQLMQRLEKIENYEDLTRKRFQKRSYLEINYEDLVSMPSETFSRISSYLNIEDIDYKKTKLKKQNPESLQDLIVNYDEVAQLLKNTRFEDYLNS
;
A
#
# COMPACT_ATOMS: atom_id res chain seq x y z
N MET A 1 8.97 -9.13 -14.49
CA MET A 1 10.38 -9.15 -14.90
C MET A 1 10.94 -10.53 -14.63
N THR A 2 11.68 -11.09 -15.59
CA THR A 2 12.47 -12.31 -15.43
C THR A 2 13.66 -12.05 -14.49
N GLU A 3 14.30 -13.11 -13.98
CA GLU A 3 15.52 -12.94 -13.17
C GLU A 3 16.66 -12.28 -13.96
N GLN A 4 16.73 -12.50 -15.29
CA GLN A 4 17.70 -11.83 -16.15
C GLN A 4 17.43 -10.32 -16.21
N GLU A 5 16.19 -9.91 -16.44
CA GLU A 5 15.81 -8.49 -16.47
C GLU A 5 16.07 -7.80 -15.12
N TRP A 6 15.92 -8.52 -14.00
CA TRP A 6 16.29 -8.01 -12.69
C TRP A 6 17.79 -7.82 -12.53
N ASN A 7 18.60 -8.79 -12.96
CA ASN A 7 20.05 -8.66 -12.91
C ASN A 7 20.52 -7.48 -13.76
N ASP A 8 20.00 -7.35 -14.98
CA ASP A 8 20.29 -6.24 -15.88
C ASP A 8 19.95 -4.89 -15.21
N PHE A 9 18.76 -4.76 -14.62
CA PHE A 9 18.38 -3.55 -13.87
C PHE A 9 19.30 -3.27 -12.67
N LEU A 10 19.73 -4.31 -11.96
CA LEU A 10 20.60 -4.15 -10.79
C LEU A 10 22.03 -3.72 -11.15
N PHE A 11 22.47 -3.92 -12.40
CA PHE A 11 23.75 -3.39 -12.89
C PHE A 11 23.74 -1.85 -13.06
N HIS A 12 22.57 -1.25 -13.26
CA HIS A 12 22.39 0.19 -13.51
C HIS A 12 22.30 1.00 -12.22
N ASP A 13 23.34 1.75 -11.81
CA ASP A 13 23.42 2.53 -10.56
C ASP A 13 23.05 4.01 -10.67
N GLU A 14 22.66 4.43 -11.86
CA GLU A 14 22.12 5.77 -12.12
C GLU A 14 20.74 6.00 -11.47
N PHE A 15 20.03 4.94 -11.08
CA PHE A 15 18.67 5.04 -10.54
C PHE A 15 18.64 5.06 -9.02
N SER A 16 18.03 6.11 -8.47
CA SER A 16 17.66 6.14 -7.06
C SER A 16 16.38 5.35 -6.81
N ILE A 17 16.41 4.45 -5.82
CA ILE A 17 15.29 3.57 -5.49
C ILE A 17 14.61 4.05 -4.20
N ILE A 18 13.31 4.33 -4.27
CA ILE A 18 12.46 4.61 -3.10
C ILE A 18 11.45 3.48 -2.96
N HIS A 19 11.53 2.73 -1.87
CA HIS A 19 10.62 1.63 -1.54
C HIS A 19 9.55 2.13 -0.57
N ILE A 20 8.34 2.39 -1.09
CA ILE A 20 7.21 2.80 -0.25
C ILE A 20 6.47 1.55 0.21
N ILE A 21 6.49 1.31 1.51
CA ILE A 21 5.74 0.23 2.16
C ILE A 21 4.58 0.79 2.96
N ARG A 22 3.64 -0.06 3.31
CA ARG A 22 2.50 0.31 4.14
C ARG A 22 2.38 -0.64 5.31
N LYS A 23 2.40 -0.15 6.54
CA LYS A 23 2.46 -1.02 7.73
C LYS A 23 1.26 -1.98 7.79
N ASN A 24 0.04 -1.46 7.63
CA ASN A 24 -1.17 -2.28 7.67
C ASN A 24 -1.44 -2.96 6.31
N LYS A 25 -1.13 -4.26 6.18
CA LYS A 25 -1.31 -5.03 4.94
C LYS A 25 -2.76 -5.35 4.65
N LEU A 26 -3.60 -5.53 5.68
CA LEU A 26 -5.05 -5.68 5.50
C LEU A 26 -5.64 -4.44 4.80
N ARG A 27 -5.16 -3.25 5.18
CA ARG A 27 -5.55 -1.98 4.54
C ARG A 27 -4.98 -1.80 3.14
N THR A 28 -3.85 -2.44 2.82
CA THR A 28 -3.36 -2.56 1.43
C THR A 28 -4.31 -3.43 0.62
N ILE A 29 -4.68 -4.61 1.12
CA ILE A 29 -5.61 -5.54 0.48
C ILE A 29 -6.97 -4.90 0.23
N ALA A 30 -7.59 -4.32 1.27
CA ALA A 30 -8.89 -3.65 1.13
C ALA A 30 -8.84 -2.53 0.09
N SER A 31 -7.78 -1.71 0.12
CA SER A 31 -7.62 -0.63 -0.87
C SER A 31 -7.43 -1.14 -2.29
N LEU A 32 -6.71 -2.25 -2.48
CA LEU A 32 -6.53 -2.89 -3.79
C LEU A 32 -7.87 -3.44 -4.30
N ASP A 33 -8.64 -4.14 -3.46
CA ASP A 33 -9.92 -4.72 -3.86
C ASP A 33 -10.95 -3.64 -4.17
N ILE A 34 -10.99 -2.55 -3.40
CA ILE A 34 -11.77 -1.35 -3.72
C ILE A 34 -11.32 -0.77 -5.07
N ALA A 35 -10.01 -0.63 -5.30
CA ALA A 35 -9.49 -0.10 -6.56
C ALA A 35 -9.86 -0.99 -7.76
N PHE A 36 -9.79 -2.32 -7.63
CA PHE A 36 -10.20 -3.28 -8.65
C PHE A 36 -11.72 -3.23 -8.91
N LYS A 37 -12.53 -3.20 -7.85
CA LYS A 37 -13.99 -3.08 -7.94
C LYS A 37 -14.42 -1.77 -8.61
N THR A 38 -13.72 -0.68 -8.30
CA THR A 38 -14.08 0.68 -8.77
C THR A 38 -13.58 1.01 -10.18
N LYS A 39 -12.91 0.09 -10.92
CA LYS A 39 -12.49 0.31 -12.33
C LYS A 39 -13.66 0.40 -13.36
N GLN A 40 -14.87 0.78 -12.93
CA GLN A 40 -16.16 0.87 -13.62
C GLN A 40 -16.54 -0.33 -14.53
N TRP A 41 -17.35 -1.25 -14.00
CA TRP A 41 -18.10 -2.24 -14.77
C TRP A 41 -19.61 -1.92 -14.72
N SER A 42 -20.14 -1.47 -15.87
CA SER A 42 -21.52 -1.05 -16.19
C SER A 42 -21.99 0.32 -15.65
N ALA A 43 -22.11 1.26 -16.59
CA ALA A 43 -22.86 2.49 -16.43
C ALA A 43 -24.34 2.19 -16.68
N ASP A 44 -25.16 2.22 -15.64
CA ASP A 44 -26.58 2.52 -15.79
C ASP A 44 -27.04 3.51 -14.72
N LYS A 45 -27.88 4.45 -15.17
CA LYS A 45 -28.24 5.73 -14.55
C LYS A 45 -28.63 5.63 -13.07
N LYS A 46 -27.67 5.82 -12.15
CA LYS A 46 -27.95 6.12 -10.73
C LYS A 46 -26.73 6.77 -10.05
N SER A 47 -26.47 8.01 -10.41
CA SER A 47 -25.34 8.85 -9.98
C SER A 47 -25.32 9.24 -8.49
N GLU A 48 -26.27 8.76 -7.68
CA GLU A 48 -26.30 9.01 -6.22
C GLU A 48 -25.81 7.79 -5.40
N ILE A 49 -25.87 6.57 -5.96
CA ILE A 49 -25.44 5.33 -5.28
C ILE A 49 -23.91 5.17 -5.30
N LEU A 50 -23.21 5.83 -6.23
CA LEU A 50 -21.77 5.67 -6.45
C LEU A 50 -20.88 6.31 -5.37
N ARG A 51 -21.39 7.25 -4.57
CA ARG A 51 -20.65 7.75 -3.40
C ARG A 51 -20.63 6.75 -2.23
N ASN A 52 -21.51 5.74 -2.24
CA ASN A 52 -21.70 4.79 -1.15
C ASN A 52 -21.03 3.42 -1.36
N ASN A 53 -20.22 3.23 -2.41
CA ASN A 53 -19.69 1.91 -2.79
C ASN A 53 -18.17 1.76 -2.56
N LYS A 54 -17.65 2.41 -1.50
CA LYS A 54 -16.25 2.30 -1.06
C LYS A 54 -15.95 1.03 -0.27
N ASN A 55 -16.94 0.16 -0.08
CA ASN A 55 -16.79 -1.05 0.70
C ASN A 55 -16.44 -2.23 -0.19
N THR A 56 -15.71 -3.19 0.35
CA THR A 56 -15.33 -4.45 -0.32
C THR A 56 -15.61 -5.65 0.57
N ILE A 57 -15.88 -6.79 -0.04
CA ILE A 57 -15.88 -8.08 0.65
C ILE A 57 -14.50 -8.68 0.43
N LEU A 58 -13.86 -9.16 1.49
CA LEU A 58 -12.58 -9.86 1.37
C LEU A 58 -12.81 -11.37 1.35
N ASP A 59 -12.20 -12.05 0.38
CA ASP A 59 -12.18 -13.51 0.32
C ASP A 59 -11.32 -14.07 1.45
N THR A 60 -11.97 -14.54 2.51
CA THR A 60 -11.33 -15.11 3.71
C THR A 60 -10.55 -16.39 3.41
N SER A 61 -10.92 -17.14 2.36
CA SER A 61 -10.22 -18.37 1.98
C SER A 61 -8.80 -18.12 1.47
N GLN A 62 -8.55 -16.92 0.91
CA GLN A 62 -7.26 -16.50 0.38
C GLN A 62 -6.58 -15.40 1.20
N LEU A 63 -7.26 -14.82 2.19
CA LEU A 63 -6.79 -13.61 2.88
C LEU A 63 -5.41 -13.80 3.54
N MET A 64 -5.22 -14.91 4.26
CA MET A 64 -3.93 -15.22 4.90
C MET A 64 -2.79 -15.30 3.89
N GLN A 65 -3.00 -16.05 2.79
CA GLN A 65 -2.00 -16.17 1.73
C GLN A 65 -1.68 -14.81 1.09
N ARG A 66 -2.70 -13.94 0.91
CA ARG A 66 -2.50 -12.60 0.36
C ARG A 66 -1.68 -11.71 1.31
N LEU A 67 -1.93 -11.78 2.61
CA LEU A 67 -1.16 -11.05 3.63
C LEU A 67 0.31 -11.49 3.62
N GLU A 68 0.55 -12.80 3.67
CA GLU A 68 1.89 -13.39 3.61
C GLU A 68 2.61 -13.03 2.31
N LYS A 69 1.90 -13.03 1.19
CA LYS A 69 2.46 -12.68 -0.11
C LYS A 69 2.94 -11.22 -0.14
N ILE A 70 2.22 -10.30 0.50
CA ILE A 70 2.66 -8.90 0.59
C ILE A 70 3.93 -8.79 1.45
N GLU A 71 3.97 -9.44 2.62
CA GLU A 71 5.17 -9.46 3.47
C GLU A 71 6.37 -10.06 2.73
N ASN A 72 6.16 -11.19 2.05
CA ASN A 72 7.20 -11.84 1.25
C ASN A 72 7.70 -10.93 0.12
N TYR A 73 6.83 -10.18 -0.56
CA TYR A 73 7.27 -9.24 -1.59
C TYR A 73 8.11 -8.09 -1.02
N GLU A 74 7.76 -7.57 0.15
CA GLU A 74 8.56 -6.54 0.80
C GLU A 74 9.93 -7.08 1.20
N ASP A 75 9.99 -8.27 1.78
CA ASP A 75 11.24 -8.91 2.17
C ASP A 75 12.12 -9.28 0.98
N LEU A 76 11.53 -9.78 -0.10
CA LEU A 76 12.23 -10.01 -1.36
C LEU A 76 12.77 -8.70 -1.94
N THR A 77 12.01 -7.61 -1.85
CA THR A 77 12.44 -6.29 -2.34
C THR A 77 13.62 -5.76 -1.51
N ARG A 78 13.54 -5.85 -0.18
CA ARG A 78 14.66 -5.49 0.72
C ARG A 78 15.90 -6.30 0.43
N LYS A 79 15.77 -7.64 0.30
CA LYS A 79 16.88 -8.53 -0.05
C LYS A 79 17.48 -8.22 -1.42
N ARG A 80 16.63 -7.88 -2.40
CA ARG A 80 17.05 -7.56 -3.76
C ARG A 80 17.89 -6.29 -3.80
N PHE A 81 17.53 -5.27 -3.03
CA PHE A 81 18.25 -3.99 -2.99
C PHE A 81 19.25 -3.87 -1.84
N GLN A 82 19.48 -4.91 -1.03
CA GLN A 82 20.38 -4.86 0.14
C GLN A 82 21.83 -4.46 -0.20
N LYS A 83 22.28 -4.70 -1.44
CA LYS A 83 23.63 -4.33 -1.92
C LYS A 83 23.69 -2.95 -2.56
N ARG A 84 22.57 -2.22 -2.58
CA ARG A 84 22.43 -0.89 -3.17
C ARG A 84 21.93 0.08 -2.11
N SER A 85 22.17 1.37 -2.34
CA SER A 85 21.47 2.41 -1.59
C SER A 85 20.01 2.43 -2.04
N TYR A 86 19.08 2.27 -1.09
CA TYR A 86 17.66 2.49 -1.31
C TYR A 86 17.06 3.18 -0.08
N LEU A 87 16.02 3.97 -0.29
CA LEU A 87 15.28 4.62 0.79
C LEU A 87 13.93 3.92 0.99
N GLU A 88 13.74 3.29 2.15
CA GLU A 88 12.44 2.75 2.56
C GLU A 88 11.62 3.81 3.31
N ILE A 89 10.36 3.97 2.93
CA ILE A 89 9.41 4.95 3.49
C ILE A 89 8.11 4.24 3.85
N ASN A 90 7.63 4.49 5.06
CA ASN A 90 6.28 4.06 5.44
C ASN A 90 5.26 5.07 4.90
N TYR A 91 4.21 4.55 4.27
CA TYR A 91 3.06 5.33 3.82
C TYR A 91 2.44 6.13 4.98
N GLU A 92 2.38 5.54 6.17
CA GLU A 92 1.86 6.21 7.37
C GLU A 92 2.67 7.46 7.73
N ASP A 93 4.00 7.41 7.63
CA ASP A 93 4.89 8.54 7.93
C ASP A 93 4.79 9.60 6.81
N LEU A 94 4.67 9.17 5.55
CA LEU A 94 4.44 10.06 4.41
C LEU A 94 3.17 10.91 4.57
N VAL A 95 2.14 10.36 5.21
CA VAL A 95 0.85 11.04 5.44
C VAL A 95 0.86 11.85 6.74
N SER A 96 1.41 11.32 7.83
CA SER A 96 1.37 11.96 9.14
C SER A 96 2.46 13.03 9.33
N MET A 97 3.63 12.83 8.72
CA MET A 97 4.82 13.67 8.83
C MET A 97 5.37 13.98 7.43
N PRO A 98 4.57 14.63 6.55
CA PRO A 98 4.94 14.84 5.16
C PRO A 98 6.21 15.70 5.03
N SER A 99 6.36 16.76 5.84
CA SER A 99 7.55 17.62 5.76
C SER A 99 8.85 16.85 6.01
N GLU A 100 8.88 16.02 7.05
CA GLU A 100 10.06 15.21 7.38
C GLU A 100 10.32 14.14 6.33
N THR A 101 9.26 13.47 5.87
CA THR A 101 9.38 12.42 4.86
C THR A 101 9.87 12.97 3.52
N PHE A 102 9.35 14.11 3.07
CA PHE A 102 9.81 14.75 1.83
C PHE A 102 11.24 15.30 1.96
N SER A 103 11.65 15.81 3.13
CA SER A 103 13.05 16.22 3.36
C SER A 103 14.01 15.04 3.27
N ARG A 104 13.63 13.87 3.82
CA ARG A 104 14.40 12.62 3.65
C ARG A 104 14.50 12.19 2.19
N ILE A 105 13.41 12.31 1.42
CA ILE A 105 13.38 12.03 -0.02
C ILE A 105 14.32 12.98 -0.77
N SER A 106 14.20 14.30 -0.57
CA SER A 106 15.05 15.30 -1.23
C SER A 106 16.52 15.07 -0.92
N SER A 107 16.86 14.81 0.34
CA SER A 107 18.22 14.50 0.77
C SER A 107 18.76 13.23 0.10
N TYR A 108 17.95 12.17 0.02
CA TYR A 108 18.33 10.92 -0.64
C TYR A 108 18.53 11.07 -2.15
N LEU A 109 17.68 11.86 -2.81
CA LEU A 109 17.76 12.14 -4.24
C LEU A 109 18.81 13.21 -4.58
N ASN A 110 19.43 13.85 -3.59
CA ASN A 110 20.36 14.97 -3.75
C ASN A 110 19.78 16.12 -4.61
N ILE A 111 18.55 16.52 -4.30
CA ILE A 111 17.83 17.62 -4.95
C ILE A 111 17.41 18.67 -3.93
N GLU A 112 17.00 19.84 -4.41
CA GLU A 112 16.37 20.86 -3.57
C GLU A 112 15.11 20.32 -2.88
N ASP A 113 14.76 20.93 -1.75
CA ASP A 113 13.61 20.53 -0.95
C ASP A 113 12.32 20.54 -1.79
N ILE A 114 11.66 19.38 -1.83
CA ILE A 114 10.39 19.24 -2.52
C ILE A 114 9.31 19.91 -1.66
N ASP A 115 8.66 20.93 -2.21
CA ASP A 115 7.49 21.55 -1.58
C ASP A 115 6.28 20.61 -1.63
N TYR A 116 6.13 19.79 -0.58
CA TYR A 116 5.03 18.83 -0.43
C TYR A 116 3.65 19.50 -0.42
N LYS A 117 3.55 20.80 -0.11
CA LYS A 117 2.27 21.54 -0.09
C LYS A 117 1.70 21.74 -1.49
N LYS A 118 2.51 21.57 -2.54
CA LYS A 118 2.02 21.57 -3.93
C LYS A 118 1.23 20.30 -4.27
N THR A 119 1.34 19.24 -3.47
CA THR A 119 0.59 18.01 -3.71
C THR A 119 -0.88 18.22 -3.33
N LYS A 120 -1.79 17.98 -4.29
CA LYS A 120 -3.25 17.98 -4.06
C LYS A 120 -3.79 16.58 -3.76
N LEU A 121 -2.91 15.58 -3.70
CA LEU A 121 -3.28 14.19 -3.50
C LEU A 121 -3.83 14.00 -2.08
N LYS A 122 -4.98 13.34 -1.99
CA LYS A 122 -5.61 12.93 -0.74
C LYS A 122 -5.67 11.41 -0.66
N LYS A 123 -5.68 10.88 0.55
CA LYS A 123 -5.92 9.46 0.82
C LYS A 123 -7.29 9.07 0.22
N GLN A 124 -7.31 8.08 -0.68
CA GLN A 124 -8.53 7.70 -1.42
C GLN A 124 -9.60 7.09 -0.51
N ASN A 125 -9.18 6.25 0.43
CA ASN A 125 -10.02 5.55 1.38
C ASN A 125 -9.59 5.93 2.81
N PRO A 126 -10.00 7.10 3.34
CA PRO A 126 -9.66 7.53 4.69
C PRO A 126 -10.42 6.78 5.81
N GLU A 127 -11.53 6.11 5.47
CA GLU A 127 -12.45 5.45 6.40
C GLU A 127 -11.79 4.26 7.14
N SER A 128 -12.39 3.81 8.25
CA SER A 128 -11.83 2.69 9.02
C SER A 128 -11.91 1.36 8.25
N LEU A 129 -11.13 0.35 8.64
CA LEU A 129 -11.25 -0.98 8.04
C LEU A 129 -12.64 -1.60 8.27
N GLN A 130 -13.24 -1.32 9.44
CA GLN A 130 -14.61 -1.74 9.76
C GLN A 130 -15.63 -1.12 8.79
N ASP A 131 -15.43 0.15 8.41
CA ASP A 131 -16.31 0.80 7.44
C ASP A 131 -16.03 0.33 6.00
N LEU A 132 -14.80 -0.07 5.69
CA LEU A 132 -14.38 -0.45 4.33
C LEU A 132 -14.62 -1.93 4.00
N ILE A 133 -14.64 -2.82 4.99
CA ILE A 133 -14.77 -4.26 4.80
C ILE A 133 -16.18 -4.68 5.21
N VAL A 134 -16.98 -5.17 4.26
CA VAL A 134 -18.37 -5.58 4.50
C VAL A 134 -18.43 -6.78 5.45
N ASN A 135 -17.56 -7.77 5.27
CA ASN A 135 -17.46 -8.96 6.13
C ASN A 135 -16.37 -8.79 7.21
N TYR A 136 -16.29 -7.61 7.84
CA TYR A 136 -15.24 -7.28 8.81
C TYR A 136 -15.19 -8.28 9.96
N ASP A 137 -16.34 -8.71 10.50
CA ASP A 137 -16.39 -9.64 11.63
C ASP A 137 -15.80 -11.02 11.27
N GLU A 138 -16.05 -11.51 10.06
CA GLU A 138 -15.45 -12.76 9.56
C GLU A 138 -13.93 -12.63 9.41
N VAL A 139 -13.47 -11.49 8.90
CA VAL A 139 -12.05 -11.18 8.78
C VAL A 139 -11.40 -11.07 10.16
N ALA A 140 -12.04 -10.39 11.11
CA ALA A 140 -11.56 -10.24 12.47
C ALA A 140 -11.45 -11.60 13.16
N GLN A 141 -12.44 -12.47 12.98
CA GLN A 141 -12.42 -13.82 13.52
C GLN A 141 -11.30 -14.67 12.90
N LEU A 142 -11.05 -14.56 11.59
CA LEU A 142 -9.96 -15.26 10.90
C LEU A 142 -8.58 -14.80 11.38
N LEU A 143 -8.39 -13.51 11.59
CA LEU A 143 -7.08 -12.94 11.98
C LEU A 143 -6.80 -13.01 13.47
N LYS A 144 -7.83 -13.26 14.30
CA LYS A 144 -7.69 -13.40 15.75
C LYS A 144 -6.70 -14.51 16.12
N ASN A 145 -5.81 -14.22 17.07
CA ASN A 145 -4.70 -15.07 17.52
C ASN A 145 -3.68 -15.40 16.41
N THR A 146 -3.66 -14.65 15.32
CA THR A 146 -2.61 -14.74 14.30
C THR A 146 -1.67 -13.54 14.41
N ARG A 147 -0.50 -13.61 13.76
CA ARG A 147 0.42 -12.46 13.68
C ARG A 147 -0.16 -11.24 12.94
N PHE A 148 -1.31 -11.40 12.28
CA PHE A 148 -1.98 -10.34 11.52
C PHE A 148 -3.10 -9.66 12.30
N GLU A 149 -3.38 -10.08 13.55
CA GLU A 149 -4.44 -9.50 14.38
C GLU A 149 -4.27 -7.99 14.56
N ASP A 150 -3.03 -7.51 14.69
CA ASP A 150 -2.71 -6.09 14.87
C ASP A 150 -3.20 -5.21 13.69
N TYR A 151 -3.42 -5.78 12.50
CA TYR A 151 -3.96 -5.07 11.36
C TYR A 151 -5.43 -4.67 11.51
N LEU A 152 -6.16 -5.24 12.48
CA LEU A 152 -7.56 -4.89 12.75
C LEU A 152 -7.69 -3.53 13.47
N ASN A 153 -6.70 -3.15 14.26
CA ASN A 153 -6.75 -1.98 15.14
C ASN A 153 -6.02 -0.74 14.59
N SER A 154 -5.54 -0.81 13.33
CA SER A 154 -4.56 0.12 12.74
C SER A 154 -5.07 0.95 11.56
#